data_AF-A0A1B9MXD8-F1
#
_entry.id   AF-A0A1B9MXD8-F1
#
_cell.length_a   1.000
_cell.length_b   1.000
_cell.length_c   1.000
_cell.angle_alpha   90.00
_cell.angle_beta   90.00
_cell.angle_gamma   90.00
#
_symmetry.space_group_name_H-M   'P 1'
#
loop_
_entity.id
_entity.type
_entity.pdbx_description
1 polymer ?
#
loop_
_entity_poly.entity_id
_entity_poly.type
_entity_poly.pdbx_seq_one_letter_code
_entity_poly.pdbx_strand_id
1 'polypeptide(L)'
;MQRFGDLHLGSTRPDFWGLRIGINKFINRTFAAILPAWNPLNKYNTGIIPKGTSIKFGIIGPQGLKYPGGSLQFIVKSDDVVNVKTKHLKPKCK
;
A
#
# COMPACT_ATOMS: atom_id res chain seq x y z
N MET A 1 -4.13 -4.30 7.28
CA MET A 1 -3.37 -3.26 6.54
C MET A 1 -3.73 -3.28 5.06
N GLN A 2 -3.24 -2.33 4.28
CA GLN A 2 -3.60 -2.19 2.87
C GLN A 2 -2.40 -1.84 1.97
N ARG A 3 -2.48 -2.18 0.68
CA ARG A 3 -1.45 -1.83 -0.33
C ARG A 3 -2.09 -1.71 -1.71
N PHE A 4 -1.63 -0.76 -2.52
CA PHE A 4 -1.97 -0.69 -3.94
C PHE A 4 -0.90 -1.35 -4.81
N GLY A 5 -1.32 -1.99 -5.90
CA GLY A 5 -0.43 -2.64 -6.87
C GLY A 5 -0.24 -4.13 -6.63
N ASP A 6 0.77 -4.70 -7.27
CA ASP A 6 1.09 -6.11 -7.16
C ASP A 6 1.85 -6.44 -5.87
N LEU A 7 1.72 -7.70 -5.46
CA LEU A 7 2.45 -8.28 -4.34
C LEU A 7 3.61 -9.08 -4.91
N HIS A 8 4.79 -8.95 -4.29
CA HIS A 8 5.95 -9.76 -4.64
C HIS A 8 5.91 -11.06 -3.83
N LEU A 9 5.05 -12.00 -4.23
CA LEU A 9 4.94 -13.32 -3.60
C LEU A 9 6.11 -14.22 -4.03
N GLY A 10 6.60 -15.05 -3.11
CA GLY A 10 7.76 -15.92 -3.35
C GLY A 10 9.06 -15.15 -3.56
N SER A 11 9.12 -13.89 -3.14
CA SER A 11 10.28 -13.01 -3.28
C SER A 11 10.93 -12.71 -1.93
N THR A 12 12.24 -12.57 -1.91
CA THR A 12 12.96 -12.06 -0.74
C THR A 12 12.69 -10.57 -0.49
N ARG A 13 12.15 -9.87 -1.49
CA ARG A 13 11.85 -8.43 -1.45
C ARG A 13 10.63 -8.17 -0.56
N PRO A 14 10.77 -7.31 0.48
CA PRO A 14 9.61 -6.89 1.24
C PRO A 14 8.75 -5.90 0.46
N ASP A 15 7.47 -5.87 0.80
CA ASP A 15 6.49 -4.94 0.27
C ASP A 15 6.15 -3.85 1.28
N PHE A 16 5.85 -2.69 0.72
CA PHE A 16 5.30 -1.54 1.43
C PHE A 16 3.80 -1.71 1.60
N TRP A 17 3.37 -1.87 2.84
CA TRP A 17 1.99 -1.84 3.28
C TRP A 17 1.73 -0.53 4.04
N GLY A 18 0.51 -0.04 3.99
CA GLY A 18 0.08 1.16 4.70
C GLY A 18 -1.09 0.87 5.64
N LEU A 19 -1.39 1.86 6.49
CA LEU A 19 -2.63 1.90 7.25
C LEU A 19 -3.85 1.79 6.32
N ARG A 20 -4.93 1.22 6.82
CA ARG A 20 -6.17 1.06 6.04
C ARG A 20 -6.92 2.40 5.91
N ILE A 21 -6.37 3.31 5.09
CA ILE A 21 -6.92 4.65 4.82
C ILE A 21 -8.00 4.66 3.71
N GLY A 22 -8.36 3.48 3.20
CA GLY A 22 -9.44 3.30 2.22
C GLY A 22 -8.99 3.50 0.77
N ILE A 23 -9.96 3.58 -0.14
CA ILE A 23 -9.74 3.60 -1.61
C ILE A 23 -9.87 4.99 -2.23
N ASN A 24 -10.00 6.05 -1.43
CA ASN A 24 -10.14 7.41 -1.93
C ASN A 24 -8.85 7.84 -2.66
N LYS A 25 -9.00 8.31 -3.91
CA LYS A 25 -7.86 8.73 -4.74
C LYS A 25 -7.06 9.85 -4.09
N PHE A 26 -7.72 10.91 -3.60
CA PHE A 26 -7.04 12.05 -2.99
C PHE A 26 -6.21 11.62 -1.78
N ILE A 27 -6.80 10.86 -0.86
CA ILE A 27 -6.11 10.44 0.38
C ILE A 27 -4.88 9.58 0.04
N ASN A 28 -5.00 8.61 -0.88
CA ASN A 28 -3.89 7.75 -1.25
C ASN A 28 -2.78 8.46 -2.05
N ARG A 29 -3.14 9.47 -2.84
CA ARG A 29 -2.14 10.32 -3.51
C ARG A 29 -1.41 11.20 -2.49
N THR A 30 -2.14 11.87 -1.61
CA THR A 30 -1.56 12.84 -0.67
C THR A 30 -0.78 12.16 0.46
N PHE A 31 -1.41 11.25 1.20
CA PHE A 31 -0.85 10.72 2.45
C PHE A 31 -0.04 9.44 2.28
N ALA A 32 -0.39 8.61 1.28
CA ALA A 32 0.40 7.45 0.92
C ALA A 32 1.44 7.75 -0.19
N ALA A 33 1.51 9.00 -0.65
CA ALA A 33 2.45 9.49 -1.65
C ALA A 33 2.59 8.61 -2.90
N ILE A 34 1.51 7.92 -3.29
CA ILE A 34 1.54 7.00 -4.43
C ILE A 34 1.48 7.82 -5.71
N LEU A 35 2.54 7.84 -6.51
CA LEU A 35 2.58 8.60 -7.76
C LEU A 35 1.68 7.98 -8.84
N PRO A 36 1.00 8.80 -9.69
CA PRO A 36 0.20 8.30 -10.81
C PRO A 36 0.98 7.39 -11.76
N ALA A 37 2.26 7.69 -11.98
CA ALA A 37 3.15 6.89 -12.83
C ALA A 37 3.48 5.51 -12.24
N TRP A 38 3.43 5.35 -10.92
CA TRP A 38 3.76 4.08 -10.26
C TRP A 38 2.55 3.17 -10.13
N ASN A 39 1.39 3.77 -9.86
CA ASN A 39 0.17 3.01 -9.66
C ASN A 39 -1.05 3.83 -10.06
N PRO A 40 -1.94 3.30 -10.90
CA PRO A 40 -3.18 3.99 -11.28
C PRO A 40 -4.27 3.96 -10.19
N LEU A 41 -4.03 3.27 -9.06
CA LEU A 41 -4.99 3.02 -7.96
C LEU A 41 -6.19 2.17 -8.38
N ASN A 42 -5.98 1.19 -9.26
CA ASN A 42 -7.01 0.26 -9.74
C ASN A 42 -6.94 -1.12 -9.07
N LYS A 43 -5.82 -1.49 -8.46
CA LYS A 43 -5.61 -2.78 -7.81
C LYS A 43 -5.20 -2.56 -6.36
N TYR A 44 -5.98 -3.14 -5.47
CA TYR A 44 -5.88 -2.90 -4.04
C TYR A 44 -5.89 -4.22 -3.27
N ASN A 45 -4.92 -4.43 -2.39
CA ASN A 45 -4.80 -5.61 -1.54
C ASN A 45 -5.01 -5.24 -0.08
N THR A 46 -5.64 -6.13 0.65
CA THR A 46 -5.72 -6.07 2.12
C THR A 46 -5.30 -7.39 2.72
N GLY A 47 -4.72 -7.35 3.90
CA GLY A 47 -4.40 -8.55 4.66
C GLY A 47 -4.24 -8.24 6.14
N ILE A 48 -3.74 -9.23 6.86
CA ILE A 48 -3.44 -9.18 8.30
C ILE A 48 -1.98 -9.58 8.50
N ILE A 49 -1.19 -8.75 9.20
CA ILE A 49 0.16 -9.10 9.64
C ILE A 49 -0.01 -9.84 10.97
N PRO A 50 0.36 -11.13 11.06
CA PRO A 50 0.32 -11.89 12.30
C PRO A 50 1.19 -11.26 13.40
N LYS A 51 0.89 -11.56 14.66
CA LYS A 51 1.77 -11.19 15.77
C LYS A 51 3.09 -11.97 15.66
N GLY A 52 4.21 -11.31 15.96
CA GLY A 52 5.55 -11.91 15.87
C GLY A 52 6.19 -11.83 14.49
N THR A 53 5.47 -11.36 13.46
CA THR A 53 6.06 -11.10 12.14
C THR A 53 7.08 -9.96 12.22
N SER A 54 8.26 -10.18 11.64
CA SER A 54 9.30 -9.16 11.53
C SER A 54 8.86 -8.07 10.55
N ILE A 55 8.65 -6.87 11.07
CA ILE A 55 8.22 -5.70 10.30
C ILE A 55 9.11 -4.52 10.59
N LYS A 56 9.40 -3.72 9.55
CA LYS A 56 10.00 -2.38 9.74
C LYS A 56 8.92 -1.33 9.61
N PHE A 57 8.86 -0.43 10.58
CA PHE A 57 7.94 0.70 10.56
C PHE A 57 8.63 1.91 9.96
N GLY A 58 7.86 2.74 9.27
CA GLY A 58 8.34 4.00 8.72
C GLY A 58 7.20 5.00 8.53
N ILE A 59 7.57 6.23 8.21
CA ILE A 59 6.65 7.26 7.75
C ILE A 59 6.89 7.42 6.25
N ILE A 60 5.82 7.46 5.47
CA ILE A 60 5.90 7.67 4.02
C ILE A 60 6.46 9.07 3.79
N GLY A 61 7.63 9.14 3.13
CA GLY A 61 8.23 10.41 2.75
C GLY A 61 7.51 11.12 1.61
N PRO A 62 7.72 12.43 1.45
CA PRO A 62 7.14 13.21 0.36
C PRO A 62 7.67 12.76 -1.01
N GLN A 63 6.81 12.78 -2.01
CA GLN A 63 7.14 12.56 -3.42
C GLN A 63 6.91 13.86 -4.20
N GLY A 64 7.79 14.84 -3.98
CA GLY A 64 7.64 16.20 -4.48
C GLY A 64 6.56 17.00 -3.74
N LEU A 65 6.19 18.17 -4.28
CA LEU A 65 5.30 19.13 -3.59
C LEU A 65 3.84 18.68 -3.51
N LYS A 66 3.36 17.87 -4.47
CA LYS A 66 1.94 17.49 -4.57
C LYS A 66 1.57 16.27 -3.73
N TYR A 67 2.55 15.55 -3.20
CA TYR A 67 2.35 14.27 -2.54
C TYR A 67 3.19 14.23 -1.24
N PRO A 68 2.78 14.97 -0.20
CA PRO A 68 3.59 15.18 1.00
C PRO A 68 3.85 13.91 1.83
N GLY A 69 3.05 12.86 1.65
CA GLY A 69 3.16 11.64 2.45
C GLY A 69 2.68 11.84 3.88
N GLY A 70 3.39 11.25 4.84
CA GLY A 70 3.12 11.37 6.28
C GLY A 70 2.30 10.24 6.89
N SER A 71 1.75 9.32 6.08
CA SER A 71 1.08 8.12 6.63
C SER A 71 2.10 7.10 7.15
N LEU A 72 1.69 6.31 8.15
CA LEU A 72 2.46 5.15 8.60
C LEU A 72 2.58 4.09 7.50
N GLN A 73 3.77 3.50 7.43
CA GLN A 73 4.18 2.45 6.52
C GLN A 73 4.72 1.25 7.30
N PHE A 74 4.37 0.06 6.82
CA PHE A 74 4.85 -1.22 7.30
C PHE A 74 5.57 -1.92 6.15
N ILE A 75 6.85 -2.20 6.35
CA ILE A 75 7.68 -2.92 5.38
C ILE A 75 7.75 -4.36 5.86
N VAL A 76 7.08 -5.25 5.13
CA VAL A 76 6.92 -6.66 5.46
C VAL A 76 6.87 -7.49 4.19
N LYS A 77 7.36 -8.73 4.24
CA LYS A 77 7.21 -9.64 3.09
C LYS A 77 5.74 -9.96 2.89
N SER A 78 5.29 -9.96 1.64
CA SER A 78 3.90 -10.29 1.34
C SER A 78 3.56 -11.74 1.64
N ASP A 79 4.55 -12.64 1.68
CA ASP A 79 4.39 -14.03 2.08
C ASP A 79 4.05 -14.18 3.58
N ASP A 80 4.48 -13.23 4.42
CA ASP A 80 4.17 -13.23 5.86
C ASP A 80 2.79 -12.61 6.16
N VAL A 81 2.12 -12.08 5.14
CA VAL A 81 0.79 -11.49 5.27
C VAL A 81 -0.27 -12.55 5.01
N VAL A 82 -1.15 -12.78 5.99
CA VAL A 82 -2.22 -13.76 5.88
C VAL A 82 -3.55 -13.11 5.48
N ASN A 83 -4.48 -13.93 4.99
CA ASN A 83 -5.83 -13.51 4.57
C ASN A 83 -5.79 -12.37 3.53
N VAL A 84 -4.84 -12.45 2.59
CA VAL A 84 -4.73 -11.48 1.50
C VAL A 84 -5.97 -11.55 0.62
N LYS A 85 -6.62 -10.40 0.45
CA LYS A 85 -7.73 -10.20 -0.49
C LYS A 85 -7.35 -9.11 -1.47
N THR A 86 -7.42 -9.43 -2.76
CA THR A 86 -7.21 -8.48 -3.86
C THR A 86 -8.56 -8.01 -4.38
N LYS A 87 -8.70 -6.69 -4.54
CA LYS A 87 -9.86 -6.04 -5.15
C LYS A 87 -9.41 -5.21 -6.33
N HIS A 88 -10.02 -5.46 -7.48
CA HIS A 88 -9.91 -4.60 -8.64
C HIS A 88 -10.99 -3.51 -8.54
N LEU A 89 -10.54 -2.27 -8.46
CA LEU A 89 -11.39 -1.09 -8.48
C LEU A 89 -11.65 -0.75 -9.93
N LYS A 90 -12.92 -0.78 -10.34
CA LYS A 90 -13.31 -0.26 -11.65
C LYS A 90 -12.87 1.21 -11.72
N PRO A 91 -12.28 1.66 -12.84
CA PRO A 91 -12.16 3.10 -13.06
C PRO A 91 -13.57 3.67 -12.93
N LYS A 92 -13.74 4.73 -12.13
CA LYS A 92 -14.99 5.50 -12.20
C LYS A 92 -15.06 6.01 -13.64
N CYS A 93 -15.92 5.40 -14.46
CA CYS A 93 -16.32 5.97 -15.73
C CYS A 93 -16.72 7.41 -15.44
N LYS A 94 -16.02 8.35 -16.06
CA LYS A 94 -16.45 9.74 -16.13
C LYS A 94 -17.51 9.86 -17.20
#